data_AF-A0A498C690-F1
#
_entry.id   AF-A0A498C690-F1
#
_cell.length_a   1.000
_cell.length_b   1.000
_cell.length_c   1.000
_cell.angle_alpha   90.00
_cell.angle_beta   90.00
_cell.angle_gamma   90.00
#
_symmetry.space_group_name_H-M   'P 1'
#
loop_
_entity.id
_entity.type
_entity.pdbx_description
1 polymer ?
#
loop_
_entity_poly.entity_id
_entity_poly.type
_entity_poly.pdbx_seq_one_letter_code
_entity_poly.pdbx_strand_id
1 'polypeptide(L)' 'MTPFTFAMYVIAFAILLSFPVRHLIFNFSVRRLQIRVQRELSDEELAGQKRRAWVLATFISIAFSFIFSLNIVGMPTYG' A
#
# COMPACT_ATOMS: atom_id res chain seq x y z
N MET A 1 23.94 -8.50 -4.61
CA MET A 1 22.78 -9.39 -4.33
C MET A 1 22.19 -9.85 -5.65
N THR A 2 21.77 -11.11 -5.80
CA THR A 2 21.15 -11.57 -7.05
C THR A 2 19.80 -10.87 -7.28
N PRO A 3 19.38 -10.66 -8.54
CA PRO A 3 18.05 -10.12 -8.85
C PRO A 3 16.91 -10.92 -8.21
N PHE A 4 17.08 -12.24 -8.05
CA PHE A 4 16.10 -13.11 -7.42
C PHE A 4 15.92 -12.80 -5.93
N THR A 5 17.01 -12.71 -5.18
CA THR A 5 16.96 -12.35 -3.75
C THR A 5 16.40 -10.93 -3.57
N PHE A 6 16.71 -10.00 -4.48
CA PHE A 6 16.12 -8.66 -4.48
C PHE A 6 14.59 -8.70 -4.61
N ALA A 7 14.09 -9.44 -5.59
CA ALA A 7 12.65 -9.58 -5.83
C ALA A 7 11.93 -10.16 -4.60
N MET A 8 12.54 -11.12 -3.90
CA MET A 8 11.99 -11.67 -2.66
C MET A 8 11.85 -10.62 -1.55
N TYR A 9 12.88 -9.79 -1.33
CA TYR A 9 12.79 -8.69 -0.35
C TYR A 9 11.69 -7.70 -0.72
N VAL A 10 11.60 -7.33 -2.00
CA VAL A 10 10.55 -6.42 -2.49
C VAL A 10 9.15 -7.00 -2.24
N ILE A 11 8.94 -8.28 -2.55
CA ILE A 11 7.65 -8.93 -2.30
C ILE A 11 7.35 -8.97 -0.79
N ALA A 12 8.31 -9.37 0.03
CA ALA A 12 8.14 -9.46 1.48
C ALA A 12 7.77 -8.09 2.10
N PHE A 13 8.50 -7.04 1.75
CA PHE A 13 8.22 -5.69 2.23
C PHE A 13 6.90 -5.14 1.67
N ALA A 14 6.52 -5.46 0.43
CA ALA A 14 5.26 -5.02 -0.15
C ALA A 14 4.07 -5.65 0.59
N ILE A 15 4.15 -6.95 0.93
CA ILE A 15 3.13 -7.63 1.74
C ILE A 15 3.05 -6.99 3.13
N LEU A 16 4.19 -6.77 3.78
CA LEU A 16 4.26 -6.17 5.11
C LEU A 16 3.64 -4.76 5.14
N LEU A 17 3.97 -3.92 4.15
CA LEU A 17 3.47 -2.55 4.03
C LEU A 17 1.98 -2.50 3.64
N SER A 18 1.48 -3.51 2.91
CA SER A 18 0.10 -3.50 2.41
C SER A 18 -0.94 -3.41 3.52
N PHE A 19 -0.66 -3.92 4.71
CA PHE A 19 -1.57 -3.87 5.85
C PHE A 19 -1.73 -2.45 6.43
N PRO A 20 -0.67 -1.79 6.95
CA PRO A 20 -0.80 -0.44 7.51
C PRO A 20 -1.21 0.59 6.44
N VAL A 21 -0.69 0.48 5.22
CA VAL A 21 -0.99 1.42 4.13
C VAL A 21 -2.48 1.36 3.76
N ARG A 22 -3.07 0.15 3.69
CA ARG A 22 -4.51 -0.01 3.43
C ARG A 22 -5.37 0.62 4.50
N HIS A 23 -5.01 0.45 5.78
CA HIS A 23 -5.74 1.05 6.90
C HIS A 23 -5.70 2.58 6.85
N LEU A 24 -4.53 3.15 6.58
CA LEU A 24 -4.39 4.60 6.44
C LEU A 24 -5.24 5.13 5.29
N ILE A 25 -5.10 4.55 4.09
CA ILE A 25 -5.86 4.99 2.91
C ILE A 25 -7.36 4.89 3.16
N PHE A 26 -7.82 3.79 3.75
CA PHE A 26 -9.23 3.60 4.08
C PHE A 26 -9.72 4.68 5.04
N ASN A 27 -9.05 4.87 6.18
CA ASN A 27 -9.46 5.84 7.20
C ASN A 27 -9.46 7.27 6.66
N PHE A 28 -8.44 7.66 5.89
CA PHE A 28 -8.40 8.98 5.26
C PHE A 28 -9.51 9.16 4.22
N SER A 29 -9.76 8.15 3.39
CA SER A 29 -10.81 8.20 2.37
C SER A 29 -12.20 8.31 2.98
N VAL A 30 -12.48 7.51 4.02
CA VAL A 30 -13.74 7.55 4.77
C VAL A 30 -13.91 8.91 5.45
N ARG A 31 -12.91 9.37 6.21
CA ARG A 31 -13.00 10.65 6.94
C ARG A 31 -13.17 11.82 6.00
N ARG A 32 -12.43 11.86 4.89
CA ARG A 32 -12.56 12.91 3.87
C ARG A 32 -13.97 12.92 3.27
N LEU A 33 -14.55 11.76 3.02
CA LEU A 33 -15.89 11.67 2.45
C LEU A 33 -16.95 12.08 3.48
N GLN A 34 -16.88 11.57 4.71
CA GLN A 34 -17.80 11.95 5.81
C GLN A 34 -17.84 13.46 6.04
N ILE A 35 -16.67 14.12 6.06
CA ILE A 35 -16.59 15.60 6.17
C ILE A 35 -17.29 16.27 4.98
N ARG A 36 -17.21 15.68 3.78
CA ARG A 36 -17.81 16.25 2.57
C ARG A 36 -19.33 16.11 2.54
N VAL A 37 -19.86 14.96 2.95
CA VAL A 37 -21.32 14.69 2.96
C VAL A 37 -22.01 15.07 4.27
N GLN A 38 -21.25 15.43 5.32
CA GLN A 38 -21.77 15.83 6.64
C GLN A 38 -22.69 14.77 7.28
N ARG A 39 -22.46 13.50 6.95
CA ARG A 39 -23.16 12.34 7.54
C ARG A 39 -22.22 11.14 7.61
N GLU A 40 -22.65 10.13 8.37
CA GLU A 40 -22.00 8.82 8.33
C GLU A 40 -22.24 8.14 6.97
N LEU A 41 -21.29 7.28 6.60
CA LEU A 41 -21.36 6.50 5.37
C LEU A 41 -22.16 5.23 5.62
N SER A 42 -22.95 4.82 4.63
CA SER A 42 -23.59 3.51 4.69
C SER A 42 -22.57 2.38 4.54
N ASP A 43 -22.95 1.16 4.91
CA ASP A 43 -22.11 -0.02 4.75
C ASP A 43 -21.68 -0.27 3.30
N GLU A 44 -22.55 0.05 2.34
CA GLU A 44 -22.25 -0.06 0.91
C GLU A 44 -21.17 0.95 0.47
N GLU A 45 -21.25 2.19 0.97
CA GLU A 45 -20.24 3.23 0.73
C GLU A 45 -18.90 2.86 1.37
N LEU A 46 -18.91 2.30 2.59
CA LEU A 46 -17.73 1.80 3.29
C LEU A 46 -17.08 0.65 2.52
N ALA A 47 -17.86 -0.31 2.02
CA ALA A 47 -17.36 -1.41 1.20
C ALA A 47 -16.68 -0.89 -0.09
N GLY A 48 -17.26 0.13 -0.71
CA GLY A 48 -16.67 0.84 -1.85
C GLY A 48 -15.32 1.47 -1.51
N GLN A 49 -15.21 2.16 -0.37
CA GLN A 49 -13.94 2.73 0.10
C GLN A 49 -12.90 1.65 0.41
N LYS A 50 -13.32 0.52 1.01
CA LYS A 50 -12.43 -0.60 1.33
C LYS A 50 -11.81 -1.21 0.08
N ARG A 51 -12.59 -1.41 -0.98
CA ARG A 51 -12.09 -1.91 -2.28
C ARG A 51 -11.08 -0.93 -2.91
N ARG A 52 -11.39 0.36 -2.89
CA ARG A 52 -10.48 1.41 -3.40
C ARG A 52 -9.18 1.46 -2.61
N ALA A 53 -9.26 1.40 -1.28
CA ALA A 53 -8.09 1.36 -0.42
C ALA A 53 -7.20 0.14 -0.68
N TRP A 54 -7.79 -1.02 -0.99
CA TRP A 54 -7.06 -2.24 -1.33
C TRP A 54 -6.23 -2.08 -2.61
N VAL A 55 -6.84 -1.52 -3.66
CA VAL A 55 -6.18 -1.27 -4.94
C VAL A 55 -5.04 -0.26 -4.76
N LEU A 56 -5.33 0.87 -4.12
CA LEU A 56 -4.35 1.94 -3.96
C LEU A 56 -3.17 1.51 -3.05
N ALA A 57 -3.48 0.78 -1.96
CA ALA A 57 -2.45 0.24 -1.07
C ALA A 57 -1.51 -0.74 -1.78
N THR A 58 -2.02 -1.52 -2.73
CA THR A 58 -1.19 -2.47 -3.49
C THR A 58 -0.13 -1.73 -4.31
N PHE A 59 -0.54 -0.74 -5.10
CA PHE A 59 0.39 0.07 -5.90
C PHE A 59 1.41 0.83 -5.04
N ILE A 60 0.93 1.47 -3.97
CA ILE A 60 1.80 2.22 -3.06
C ILE A 60 2.80 1.27 -2.38
N SER A 61 2.35 0.12 -1.88
CA SER A 61 3.24 -0.80 -1.17
C SER A 61 4.30 -1.40 -2.08
N ILE A 62 3.99 -1.69 -3.34
CA ILE A 62 4.98 -2.15 -4.32
C ILE A 62 6.03 -1.06 -4.58
N ALA A 63 5.59 0.18 -4.83
CA ALA A 63 6.49 1.30 -5.10
C ALA A 63 7.41 1.60 -3.91
N PHE A 64 6.85 1.71 -2.71
CA PHE A 64 7.63 1.97 -1.49
C PHE A 64 8.55 0.81 -1.16
N SER A 65 8.09 -0.44 -1.30
CA SER A 65 8.93 -1.61 -1.08
C SER A 65 10.14 -1.65 -2.02
N PHE A 66 9.93 -1.33 -3.30
CA PHE A 66 11.02 -1.25 -4.27
C PHE A 66 12.03 -0.18 -3.88
N ILE A 67 11.57 1.04 -3.61
CA ILE A 67 12.44 2.17 -3.20
C ILE A 67 13.18 1.85 -1.90
N PHE A 68 12.48 1.28 -0.91
CA PHE A 68 13.07 0.91 0.36
C PHE A 68 14.13 -0.18 0.21
N SER A 69 13.84 -1.20 -0.61
CA SER A 69 14.79 -2.28 -0.90
C SER A 69 16.04 -1.74 -1.62
N LEU A 70 15.88 -0.78 -2.54
CA LEU A 70 17.03 -0.11 -3.16
C LEU A 70 17.86 0.70 -2.16
N ASN A 71 17.23 1.40 -1.23
CA ASN A 71 17.92 2.25 -0.25
C ASN A 71 18.63 1.44 0.85
N ILE A 72 18.00 0.37 1.35
CA ILE A 72 18.56 -0.44 2.44
C ILE A 72 19.50 -1.51 1.92
N VAL A 73 19.11 -2.24 0.87
CA VAL A 73 19.82 -3.43 0.39
C VAL A 73 20.78 -3.09 -0.75
N GLY A 74 20.58 -1.95 -1.42
CA GLY A 74 21.40 -1.48 -2.53
C GLY A 74 20.92 -1.99 -3.90
N MET A 75 21.56 -1.48 -4.95
CA MET A 75 21.29 -1.89 -6.34
C MET A 75 21.68 -3.36 -6.53
N PRO A 76 20.80 -4.21 -7.11
CA PRO A 76 21.16 -5.56 -7.47
C PRO A 76 22.25 -5.52 -8.55
N THR A 77 23.33 -6.27 -8.32
CA THR A 77 24.43 -6.40 -9.26
C THR A 77 24.13 -7.57 -10.19
N TYR A 78 24.10 -7.29 -11.49
CA TYR A 78 24.15 -8.34 -12.51
C TYR A 78 25.59 -8.85 -12.52
N GLY A 79 25.78 -10.12 -12.13
CA GLY A 79 27.07 -10.80 -12.26
C GLY A 79 27.44 -10.98 -13.72
#